data_AF-A0A1L0G5S0-F1
#
_entry.id   AF-A0A1L0G5S0-F1
#
_cell.length_a   1.000
_cell.length_b   1.000
_cell.length_c   1.000
_cell.angle_alpha   90.00
_cell.angle_beta   90.00
_cell.angle_gamma   90.00
#
_symmetry.space_group_name_H-M   'P 1'
#
loop_
_entity.id
_entity.type
_entity.pdbx_description
1 polymer ?
#
loop_
_entity_poly.entity_id
_entity_poly.type
_entity_poly.pdbx_seq_one_letter_code
_entity_poly.pdbx_strand_id
1 'polypeptide(L)'
;MQFADIEMLDIPDDLSVTLMSQTESMSDSPQDKVEKSKEYPTVQEWLHGGPDLKFQFDENEYKRSARHKDDFSHAQTVYITQLYKIVEDLSNNNVTQVDLDELDEPVGVITLAKDIGNNYDREYKIAKINEAFGKILDAFNVFYDTVKEIVDDEDAAAYEDLLSLLDCIQANTFAITEKQKPELIIRWINRFDPKPDNLFIDAVMYDTPQPYLHPLFWNLYLGDLLTRGMFPQAVLSLQNSKYDELKDTCPELHTIISDLITVLDAYTSMALKGQFAEWKYTVCGYRDNFKKQKALITDARHIAIASQIHDLLCVISGLPKTISGFVTSWYEMYGALSLYQVRDDDSVYDEYFKLAIAEKGSNSAIKLEQDFCDLLTQKYLRVILAIDSYDTPTAAYVSKLFELKGLLTNYYDDLATKSLKESGTLFHRLISDYLLTRHAYECFEVHLLVPVGVGLLLNPVVTPSSDSLTRNRQVISEFLPHYECFTNDDMEWAMTVCAKLNLTDTIKKLYLKQGEKSLKEGHIFEALNMLVNCYEDVSSSDGTSAAMTKIHYIAWELLSKTVYSIVHQSQMS
;
A
#
# COMPACT_ATOMS: atom_id res chain seq x y z
N MET A 1 -3.55 -27.51 -7.26
CA MET A 1 -2.11 -27.75 -7.57
C MET A 1 -1.37 -26.67 -6.82
N GLN A 2 -0.52 -27.01 -5.83
CA GLN A 2 0.19 -26.01 -5.01
C GLN A 2 1.38 -25.46 -5.81
N PHE A 3 1.46 -24.14 -5.93
CA PHE A 3 2.47 -23.40 -6.70
C PHE A 3 3.73 -23.06 -5.89
N ALA A 4 3.91 -23.70 -4.73
CA ALA A 4 4.91 -23.35 -3.70
C ALA A 4 6.39 -23.46 -4.12
N ASP A 5 6.70 -23.98 -5.32
CA ASP A 5 8.08 -24.28 -5.72
C ASP A 5 8.67 -23.28 -6.75
N ILE A 6 8.10 -22.08 -6.96
CA ILE A 6 8.84 -21.01 -7.68
C ILE A 6 9.54 -20.19 -6.60
N GLU A 7 10.70 -20.66 -6.15
CA GLU A 7 11.56 -19.87 -5.26
C GLU A 7 11.93 -18.56 -5.99
N MET A 8 11.61 -17.45 -5.34
CA MET A 8 12.05 -16.13 -5.79
C MET A 8 13.57 -16.07 -5.67
N LEU A 9 14.26 -15.56 -6.69
CA LEU A 9 15.69 -15.30 -6.59
C LEU A 9 15.91 -14.32 -5.44
N ASP A 10 16.66 -14.76 -4.42
CA ASP A 10 17.01 -13.91 -3.28
C ASP A 10 17.88 -12.76 -3.79
N ILE A 11 17.42 -11.53 -3.54
CA ILE A 11 18.23 -10.33 -3.74
C ILE A 11 19.24 -10.31 -2.59
N PRO A 12 20.56 -10.31 -2.84
CA PRO A 12 21.53 -10.32 -1.76
C PRO A 12 21.44 -9.03 -0.92
N ASP A 13 21.38 -9.19 0.41
CA ASP A 13 21.35 -8.12 1.42
C ASP A 13 22.72 -7.41 1.62
N ASP A 14 23.75 -7.79 0.87
CA ASP A 14 25.12 -7.32 1.12
C ASP A 14 25.43 -5.97 0.45
N LEU A 15 25.43 -4.92 1.27
CA LEU A 15 25.92 -3.56 1.02
C LEU A 15 27.44 -3.45 0.76
N SER A 16 28.12 -4.52 0.34
CA SER A 16 29.54 -4.43 0.02
C SER A 16 29.96 -5.46 -1.02
N VAL A 17 30.92 -5.06 -1.88
CA VAL A 17 31.52 -5.80 -3.01
C VAL A 17 30.72 -5.59 -4.32
N THR A 18 31.06 -4.68 -5.25
CA THR A 18 32.37 -4.29 -5.80
C THR A 18 32.36 -2.85 -6.33
N LEU A 19 33.17 -1.98 -5.73
CA LEU A 19 33.74 -0.81 -6.39
C LEU A 19 34.77 -1.31 -7.42
N MET A 20 34.42 -1.35 -8.70
CA MET A 20 35.41 -1.36 -9.77
C MET A 20 35.42 0.00 -10.46
N SER A 21 36.47 0.76 -10.14
CA SER A 21 36.87 1.99 -10.81
C SER A 21 37.00 1.76 -12.32
N GLN A 22 36.18 2.43 -13.11
CA GLN A 22 36.52 2.80 -14.48
C GLN A 22 36.09 4.25 -14.72
N THR A 23 37.05 5.15 -14.60
CA THR A 23 37.01 6.48 -15.19
C THR A 23 37.03 6.33 -16.71
N GLU A 24 35.98 6.72 -17.41
CA GLU A 24 36.10 7.13 -18.81
C GLU A 24 34.98 8.10 -19.22
N SER A 25 35.44 9.28 -19.65
CA SER A 25 34.80 10.44 -20.30
C SER A 25 33.29 10.49 -20.53
N MET A 26 32.70 11.54 -19.96
CA MET A 26 31.45 12.13 -20.40
C MET A 26 31.56 12.69 -21.83
N SER A 27 30.66 12.27 -22.71
CA SER A 27 30.26 13.04 -23.87
C SER A 27 28.74 13.18 -23.84
N ASP A 28 28.29 14.39 -23.48
CA ASP A 28 26.89 14.81 -23.55
C ASP A 28 26.34 14.66 -24.97
N SER A 29 25.17 14.07 -25.08
CA SER A 29 24.27 14.24 -26.22
C SER A 29 22.84 14.16 -25.70
N PRO A 30 22.06 15.26 -25.72
CA PRO A 30 20.67 15.23 -25.31
C PRO A 30 19.86 14.54 -26.40
N GLN A 31 19.28 13.38 -26.09
CA GLN A 31 18.21 12.80 -26.88
C GLN A 31 16.94 12.80 -26.02
N ASP A 32 16.15 13.86 -26.20
CA ASP A 32 14.70 13.81 -26.00
C ASP A 32 14.15 12.59 -26.76
N LYS A 33 13.78 11.53 -26.03
CA LYS A 33 13.02 10.40 -26.57
C LYS A 33 11.61 10.52 -26.02
N VAL A 34 10.70 10.91 -26.90
CA VAL A 34 9.26 10.79 -26.69
C VAL A 34 8.94 9.32 -26.40
N GLU A 35 8.60 9.03 -25.15
CA GLU A 35 8.07 7.72 -24.73
C GLU A 35 6.80 7.43 -25.52
N LYS A 36 6.70 6.23 -26.09
CA LYS A 36 5.45 5.78 -26.68
C LYS A 36 4.50 5.48 -25.53
N SER A 37 3.54 6.36 -25.27
CA SER A 37 2.47 6.11 -24.31
C SER A 37 1.74 4.82 -24.70
N LYS A 38 1.82 3.78 -23.87
CA LYS A 38 1.06 2.55 -24.07
C LYS A 38 -0.43 2.86 -23.91
N GLU A 39 -1.22 2.43 -24.87
CA GLU A 39 -2.67 2.60 -24.81
C GLU A 39 -3.31 1.30 -24.34
N TYR A 40 -3.83 1.30 -23.11
CA TYR A 40 -4.68 0.25 -22.58
C TYR A 40 -6.14 0.76 -22.51
N PRO A 41 -7.15 -0.10 -22.73
CA PRO A 41 -8.54 0.26 -22.47
C PRO A 41 -8.70 0.68 -21.01
N THR A 42 -9.58 1.64 -20.73
CA THR A 42 -9.85 2.05 -19.35
C THR A 42 -10.50 0.91 -18.54
N VAL A 43 -10.38 0.95 -17.20
CA VAL A 43 -11.04 -0.02 -16.31
C VAL A 43 -12.54 -0.15 -16.64
N GLN A 44 -13.20 0.98 -16.88
CA GLN A 44 -14.62 1.02 -17.21
C GLN A 44 -14.92 0.34 -18.55
N GLU A 45 -14.17 0.65 -19.60
CA GLU A 45 -14.33 0.00 -20.90
C GLU A 45 -14.10 -1.51 -20.82
N TRP A 46 -13.08 -1.94 -20.07
CA TRP A 46 -12.77 -3.34 -19.89
C TRP A 46 -13.87 -4.09 -19.12
N LEU A 47 -14.43 -3.49 -18.06
CA LEU A 47 -15.56 -4.08 -17.31
C LEU A 47 -16.83 -4.22 -18.17
N HIS A 48 -17.10 -3.28 -19.09
CA HIS A 48 -18.27 -3.31 -19.97
C HIS A 48 -18.08 -4.19 -21.22
N GLY A 49 -17.14 -5.13 -21.20
CA GLY A 49 -16.90 -6.07 -22.31
C GLY A 49 -16.02 -5.52 -23.43
N GLY A 50 -15.23 -4.48 -23.16
CA GLY A 50 -14.20 -3.96 -24.07
C GLY A 50 -13.10 -4.97 -24.40
N PRO A 51 -12.14 -4.60 -25.28
CA PRO A 51 -11.06 -5.50 -25.68
C PRO A 51 -10.19 -5.92 -24.48
N ASP A 52 -9.63 -7.12 -24.56
CA ASP A 52 -8.65 -7.59 -23.57
C ASP A 52 -7.36 -6.76 -23.62
N LEU A 53 -6.67 -6.69 -22.48
CA LEU A 53 -5.34 -6.10 -22.35
C LEU A 53 -4.33 -6.84 -23.24
N LYS A 54 -3.80 -6.15 -24.26
CA LYS A 54 -2.74 -6.68 -25.12
C LYS A 54 -1.38 -6.41 -24.49
N PHE A 55 -0.53 -7.43 -24.41
CA PHE A 55 0.85 -7.25 -23.97
C PHE A 55 1.60 -6.33 -24.94
N GLN A 56 2.25 -5.30 -24.40
CA GLN A 56 3.02 -4.30 -25.15
C GLN A 56 4.39 -4.21 -24.48
N PHE A 57 5.39 -4.85 -25.08
CA PHE A 57 6.73 -4.97 -24.49
C PHE A 57 7.71 -3.96 -25.11
N ASP A 58 8.32 -3.09 -24.29
CA ASP A 58 9.45 -2.26 -24.71
C ASP A 58 10.79 -2.93 -24.38
N GLU A 59 11.39 -3.56 -25.39
CA GLU A 59 12.70 -4.19 -25.26
C GLU A 59 13.83 -3.19 -24.93
N ASN A 60 13.70 -1.91 -25.29
CA ASN A 60 14.73 -0.91 -25.01
C ASN A 60 14.68 -0.44 -23.55
N GLU A 61 13.49 -0.35 -22.97
CA GLU A 61 13.31 -0.08 -21.55
C GLU A 61 13.86 -1.25 -20.72
N TYR A 62 13.52 -2.47 -21.11
CA TYR A 62 14.06 -3.69 -20.51
C TYR A 62 15.60 -3.75 -20.51
N LYS A 63 16.24 -3.46 -21.64
CA LYS A 63 17.70 -3.45 -21.72
C LYS A 63 18.35 -2.34 -20.90
N ARG A 64 17.64 -1.22 -20.68
CA ARG A 64 18.11 -0.12 -19.81
C ARG A 64 18.07 -0.55 -18.34
N SER A 65 16.94 -1.10 -17.90
CA SER A 65 16.75 -1.57 -16.52
C SER A 65 17.71 -2.70 -16.13
N ALA A 66 18.09 -3.55 -17.10
CA ALA A 66 19.06 -4.62 -16.87
C ALA A 66 20.51 -4.13 -16.64
N ARG A 67 20.85 -2.91 -17.08
CA ARG A 67 22.24 -2.39 -17.10
C ARG A 67 22.50 -1.25 -16.12
N HIS A 68 21.49 -0.41 -15.84
CA HIS A 68 21.60 0.71 -14.92
C HIS A 68 20.67 0.52 -13.74
N LYS A 69 21.24 0.50 -12.53
CA LYS A 69 20.48 0.53 -11.28
C LYS A 69 20.58 1.94 -10.72
N ASP A 70 19.51 2.70 -10.85
CA ASP A 70 19.32 3.94 -10.10
C ASP A 70 18.85 3.60 -8.68
N ASP A 71 19.15 4.46 -7.71
CA ASP A 71 18.76 4.28 -6.31
C ASP A 71 17.23 4.24 -6.17
N PHE A 72 16.53 5.07 -6.94
CA PHE A 72 15.06 5.03 -7.04
C PHE A 72 14.56 3.67 -7.57
N SER A 73 15.09 3.21 -8.72
CA SER A 73 14.67 1.94 -9.32
C SER A 73 14.94 0.74 -8.41
N HIS A 74 16.02 0.80 -7.62
CA HIS A 74 16.30 -0.21 -6.61
C HIS A 74 15.26 -0.19 -5.48
N ALA A 75 14.99 0.98 -4.90
CA ALA A 75 13.97 1.13 -3.86
C ALA A 75 12.58 0.67 -4.34
N GLN A 76 12.20 1.04 -5.57
CA GLN A 76 10.93 0.63 -6.18
C GLN A 76 10.87 -0.88 -6.41
N THR A 77 11.96 -1.51 -6.84
CA THR A 77 12.03 -2.97 -7.02
C THR A 77 11.84 -3.70 -5.69
N VAL A 78 12.52 -3.24 -4.64
CA VAL A 78 12.39 -3.82 -3.28
C VAL A 78 10.95 -3.68 -2.78
N TYR A 79 10.37 -2.49 -2.94
CA TYR A 79 8.99 -2.21 -2.57
C TYR A 79 7.99 -3.14 -3.27
N ILE A 80 8.01 -3.20 -4.60
CA ILE A 80 7.09 -4.04 -5.39
C ILE A 80 7.25 -5.53 -5.05
N THR A 81 8.49 -5.98 -4.83
CA THR A 81 8.77 -7.37 -4.41
C THR A 81 8.16 -7.67 -3.04
N GLN A 82 8.21 -6.72 -2.10
CA GLN A 82 7.56 -6.85 -0.80
C GLN A 82 6.03 -6.90 -0.94
N LEU A 83 5.43 -6.04 -1.76
CA LEU A 83 3.98 -6.05 -2.02
C LEU A 83 3.52 -7.42 -2.54
N TYR A 84 4.26 -7.97 -3.50
CA TYR A 84 3.99 -9.29 -4.04
C TYR A 84 4.01 -10.37 -2.96
N LYS A 85 5.07 -10.43 -2.15
CA LYS A 85 5.21 -11.40 -1.05
C LYS A 85 4.04 -11.30 -0.05
N ILE A 86 3.62 -10.08 0.29
CA ILE A 86 2.49 -9.85 1.22
C ILE A 86 1.19 -10.47 0.69
N VAL A 87 0.89 -10.30 -0.60
CA VAL A 87 -0.32 -10.86 -1.21
C VAL A 87 -0.19 -12.36 -1.51
N GLU A 88 1.01 -12.82 -1.87
CA GLU A 88 1.30 -14.24 -2.03
C GLU A 88 1.09 -15.01 -0.72
N ASP A 89 1.50 -14.45 0.42
CA ASP A 89 1.28 -15.03 1.75
C ASP A 89 -0.21 -15.25 2.08
N LEU A 90 -1.12 -14.43 1.55
CA LEU A 90 -2.56 -14.65 1.71
C LEU A 90 -3.02 -15.93 0.97
N SER A 91 -2.37 -16.25 -0.14
CA SER A 91 -2.63 -17.46 -0.91
C SER A 91 -2.20 -18.71 -0.14
N ASN A 92 -1.03 -18.64 0.52
CA ASN A 92 -0.52 -19.70 1.39
C ASN A 92 -1.44 -19.96 2.59
N ASN A 93 -2.16 -18.94 3.04
CA ASN A 93 -3.13 -19.01 4.14
C ASN A 93 -4.57 -19.36 3.70
N ASN A 94 -4.80 -19.74 2.42
CA ASN A 94 -6.12 -20.05 1.86
C ASN A 94 -7.17 -18.94 2.06
N VAL A 95 -6.75 -17.68 2.02
CA VAL A 95 -7.68 -16.55 2.10
C VAL A 95 -8.41 -16.40 0.77
N THR A 96 -9.72 -16.61 0.78
CA THR A 96 -10.62 -16.41 -0.37
C THR A 96 -11.46 -15.16 -0.17
N GLN A 97 -12.15 -14.73 -1.23
CA GLN A 97 -13.12 -13.64 -1.15
C GLN A 97 -14.14 -13.88 -0.03
N VAL A 98 -14.38 -12.84 0.77
CA VAL A 98 -15.36 -12.80 1.84
C VAL A 98 -16.68 -12.28 1.29
N ASP A 99 -17.76 -13.03 1.51
CA ASP A 99 -19.11 -12.56 1.19
C ASP A 99 -19.61 -11.62 2.29
N LEU A 100 -20.07 -10.41 1.90
CA LEU A 100 -20.52 -9.39 2.85
C LEU A 100 -22.02 -9.49 3.14
N ASP A 101 -22.81 -10.17 2.30
CA ASP A 101 -24.28 -10.21 2.39
C ASP A 101 -24.81 -11.07 3.55
N GLU A 102 -23.94 -11.89 4.18
CA GLU A 102 -24.29 -12.68 5.36
C GLU A 102 -24.23 -11.89 6.70
N LEU A 103 -24.05 -10.56 6.68
CA LEU A 103 -23.93 -9.73 7.90
C LEU A 103 -25.25 -9.42 8.60
N ASP A 104 -26.39 -9.52 7.92
CA ASP A 104 -27.71 -9.19 8.46
C ASP A 104 -28.36 -10.37 9.21
N GLU A 105 -27.65 -11.03 10.12
CA GLU A 105 -28.29 -11.95 11.06
C GLU A 105 -29.04 -11.14 12.14
N PRO A 106 -30.37 -11.29 12.27
CA PRO A 106 -31.13 -10.57 13.29
C PRO A 106 -30.71 -11.01 14.69
N VAL A 107 -30.38 -10.03 15.54
CA VAL A 107 -30.05 -10.23 16.96
C VAL A 107 -31.13 -11.07 17.64
N GLY A 108 -30.77 -12.26 18.12
CA GLY A 108 -31.65 -13.14 18.92
C GLY A 108 -31.84 -14.56 18.41
N VAL A 109 -31.22 -14.96 17.30
CA VAL A 109 -31.25 -16.36 16.82
C VAL A 109 -30.09 -17.16 17.42
N ILE A 110 -30.39 -18.37 17.91
CA ILE A 110 -29.35 -19.31 18.37
C ILE A 110 -28.58 -19.78 17.13
N THR A 111 -27.37 -19.27 16.94
CA THR A 111 -26.46 -19.70 15.88
C THR A 111 -26.16 -21.19 16.02
N LEU A 112 -26.29 -21.94 14.93
CA LEU A 112 -25.93 -23.36 14.92
C LEU A 112 -24.41 -23.48 15.01
N ALA A 113 -23.88 -24.58 15.54
CA ALA A 113 -22.43 -24.79 15.67
C ALA A 113 -21.65 -24.68 14.34
N LYS A 114 -22.35 -24.84 13.20
CA LYS A 114 -21.81 -24.67 11.86
C LYS A 114 -21.61 -23.18 11.50
N ASP A 115 -22.52 -22.31 11.93
CA ASP A 115 -22.48 -20.87 11.67
C ASP A 115 -21.41 -20.18 12.54
N ILE A 116 -21.19 -20.70 13.76
CA ILE A 116 -20.07 -20.29 14.63
C ILE A 116 -18.71 -20.59 13.97
N GLY A 117 -18.56 -21.75 13.31
CA GLY A 117 -17.34 -22.11 12.59
C GLY A 117 -17.09 -21.24 11.35
N ASN A 118 -18.15 -20.92 10.59
CA ASN A 118 -18.07 -20.04 9.43
C ASN A 118 -17.72 -18.59 9.82
N ASN A 119 -18.32 -18.08 10.90
CA ASN A 119 -18.00 -16.74 11.41
C ASN A 119 -16.55 -16.63 11.88
N TYR A 120 -16.01 -17.65 12.54
CA TYR A 120 -14.61 -17.67 12.94
C TYR A 120 -13.65 -17.68 11.73
N ASP A 121 -13.91 -18.50 10.71
CA ASP A 121 -13.10 -18.52 9.49
C ASP A 121 -13.16 -17.18 8.74
N ARG A 122 -14.35 -16.55 8.71
CA ARG A 122 -14.56 -15.22 8.13
C ARG A 122 -13.79 -14.13 8.89
N GLU A 123 -13.92 -14.07 10.21
CA GLU A 123 -13.18 -13.12 11.06
C GLU A 123 -11.67 -13.31 10.89
N TYR A 124 -11.20 -14.57 10.85
CA TYR A 124 -9.80 -14.90 10.60
C TYR A 124 -9.32 -14.38 9.25
N LYS A 125 -10.09 -14.58 8.17
CA LYS A 125 -9.79 -14.08 6.82
C LYS A 125 -9.75 -12.55 6.80
N ILE A 126 -10.73 -11.88 7.38
CA ILE A 126 -10.79 -10.41 7.45
C ILE A 126 -9.57 -9.88 8.23
N ALA A 127 -9.24 -10.49 9.37
CA ALA A 127 -8.07 -10.10 10.16
C ALA A 127 -6.77 -10.23 9.35
N LYS A 128 -6.61 -11.33 8.59
CA LYS A 128 -5.44 -11.53 7.72
C LYS A 128 -5.36 -10.54 6.57
N ILE A 129 -6.50 -10.20 5.96
CA ILE A 129 -6.58 -9.17 4.92
C ILE A 129 -6.21 -7.79 5.51
N ASN A 130 -6.70 -7.45 6.69
CA ASN A 130 -6.37 -6.20 7.38
C ASN A 130 -4.88 -6.15 7.79
N GLU A 131 -4.31 -7.26 8.26
CA GLU A 131 -2.89 -7.39 8.56
C GLU A 131 -2.03 -7.18 7.29
N ALA A 132 -2.43 -7.77 6.15
CA ALA A 132 -1.76 -7.58 4.88
C ALA A 132 -1.81 -6.12 4.42
N PHE A 133 -2.95 -5.43 4.56
CA PHE A 133 -3.04 -4.01 4.27
C PHE A 133 -2.07 -3.19 5.13
N GLY A 134 -1.99 -3.49 6.43
CA GLY A 134 -1.01 -2.87 7.34
C GLY A 134 0.43 -3.04 6.87
N LYS A 135 0.81 -4.25 6.42
CA LYS A 135 2.15 -4.52 5.87
C LYS A 135 2.42 -3.76 4.56
N ILE A 136 1.42 -3.61 3.69
CA ILE A 136 1.54 -2.79 2.46
C ILE A 136 1.83 -1.33 2.83
N LEU A 137 1.08 -0.79 3.81
CA LEU A 137 1.28 0.57 4.29
C LEU A 137 2.67 0.76 4.92
N ASP A 138 3.14 -0.20 5.72
CA ASP A 138 4.48 -0.16 6.32
C ASP A 138 5.56 -0.20 5.23
N ALA A 139 5.42 -1.08 4.23
CA ALA A 139 6.33 -1.16 3.09
C ALA A 139 6.35 0.16 2.29
N PHE A 140 5.20 0.80 2.11
CA PHE A 140 5.10 2.08 1.42
C PHE A 140 5.73 3.23 2.21
N ASN A 141 5.58 3.26 3.56
CA ASN A 141 6.29 4.23 4.40
C ASN A 141 7.81 4.09 4.24
N VAL A 142 8.34 2.86 4.28
CA VAL A 142 9.78 2.60 4.11
C VAL A 142 10.26 3.03 2.71
N PHE A 143 9.47 2.73 1.68
CA PHE A 143 9.75 3.19 0.32
C PHE A 143 9.80 4.71 0.25
N TYR A 144 8.76 5.40 0.73
CA TYR A 144 8.67 6.85 0.76
C TYR A 144 9.86 7.49 1.50
N ASP A 145 10.20 7.00 2.69
CA ASP A 145 11.34 7.51 3.47
C ASP A 145 12.67 7.37 2.73
N THR A 146 12.80 6.37 1.86
CA THR A 146 13.99 6.14 1.04
C THR A 146 14.05 7.07 -0.17
N VAL A 147 12.91 7.34 -0.81
CA VAL A 147 12.88 8.06 -2.10
C VAL A 147 12.57 9.55 -1.99
N LYS A 148 12.03 10.04 -0.87
CA LYS A 148 11.60 11.45 -0.71
C LYS A 148 12.71 12.49 -0.91
N GLU A 149 13.98 12.11 -0.71
CA GLU A 149 15.14 12.98 -0.95
C GLU A 149 15.75 12.80 -2.35
N ILE A 150 15.27 11.80 -3.11
CA ILE A 150 15.77 11.42 -4.43
C ILE A 150 14.88 12.00 -5.54
N VAL A 151 13.56 11.97 -5.34
CA VAL A 151 12.56 12.50 -6.28
C VAL A 151 12.40 14.01 -6.13
N ASP A 152 11.74 14.65 -7.09
CA ASP A 152 11.44 16.08 -6.97
C ASP A 152 10.35 16.36 -5.92
N ASP A 153 10.20 17.63 -5.54
CA ASP A 153 9.26 18.04 -4.50
C ASP A 153 7.79 17.72 -4.89
N GLU A 154 7.47 17.67 -6.18
CA GLU A 154 6.12 17.38 -6.67
C GLU A 154 5.77 15.90 -6.51
N ASP A 155 6.66 15.01 -6.91
CA ASP A 155 6.53 13.56 -6.72
C ASP A 155 6.57 13.19 -5.22
N ALA A 156 7.44 13.84 -4.43
CA ALA A 156 7.48 13.64 -2.99
C ALA A 156 6.17 14.04 -2.31
N ALA A 157 5.56 15.16 -2.73
CA ALA A 157 4.25 15.59 -2.24
C ALA A 157 3.14 14.60 -2.67
N ALA A 158 3.18 14.11 -3.91
CA ALA A 158 2.25 13.11 -4.42
C ALA A 158 2.31 11.79 -3.62
N TYR A 159 3.51 11.36 -3.21
CA TYR A 159 3.66 10.18 -2.34
C TYR A 159 3.17 10.41 -0.91
N GLU A 160 3.36 11.60 -0.33
CA GLU A 160 2.79 11.93 0.99
C GLU A 160 1.26 12.00 0.95
N ASP A 161 0.69 12.50 -0.16
CA ASP A 161 -0.76 12.49 -0.42
C ASP A 161 -1.29 11.05 -0.51
N LEU A 162 -0.60 10.19 -1.25
CA LEU A 162 -0.92 8.76 -1.32
C LEU A 162 -0.81 8.09 0.06
N LEU A 163 0.23 8.40 0.82
CA LEU A 163 0.41 7.85 2.17
C LEU A 163 -0.76 8.23 3.09
N SER A 164 -1.20 9.49 3.02
CA SER A 164 -2.37 9.99 3.73
C SER A 164 -3.67 9.29 3.30
N LEU A 165 -3.82 8.98 2.00
CA LEU A 165 -4.94 8.19 1.49
C LEU A 165 -4.92 6.75 2.01
N LEU A 166 -3.77 6.10 2.02
CA LEU A 166 -3.62 4.74 2.55
C LEU A 166 -3.88 4.69 4.06
N ASP A 167 -3.45 5.70 4.83
CA ASP A 167 -3.76 5.86 6.25
C ASP A 167 -5.28 5.99 6.48
N CYS A 168 -5.98 6.77 5.64
CA CYS A 168 -7.44 6.89 5.67
C CYS A 168 -8.14 5.54 5.40
N ILE A 169 -7.64 4.79 4.40
CA ILE A 169 -8.14 3.46 4.04
C ILE A 169 -7.92 2.46 5.19
N GLN A 170 -6.74 2.48 5.82
CA GLN A 170 -6.46 1.64 6.97
C GLN A 170 -7.43 1.93 8.10
N ALA A 171 -7.62 3.21 8.45
CA ALA A 171 -8.43 3.62 9.58
C ALA A 171 -9.91 3.22 9.40
N ASN A 172 -10.46 3.41 8.21
CA ASN A 172 -11.90 3.26 8.00
C ASN A 172 -12.30 1.86 7.52
N THR A 173 -11.46 1.27 6.68
CA THR A 173 -11.82 0.06 5.95
C THR A 173 -11.01 -1.14 6.41
N PHE A 174 -9.72 -1.00 6.76
CA PHE A 174 -8.83 -2.13 7.10
C PHE A 174 -8.34 -2.14 8.55
N ALA A 175 -9.09 -1.52 9.48
CA ALA A 175 -8.76 -1.55 10.89
C ALA A 175 -8.79 -3.00 11.40
N ILE A 176 -7.70 -3.46 12.04
CA ILE A 176 -7.60 -4.84 12.56
C ILE A 176 -8.65 -5.07 13.65
N THR A 177 -8.87 -4.06 14.49
CA THR A 177 -9.92 -4.06 15.51
C THR A 177 -10.65 -2.74 15.53
N GLU A 178 -11.96 -2.76 15.79
CA GLU A 178 -12.79 -1.54 15.92
C GLU A 178 -12.23 -0.57 16.98
N LYS A 179 -11.60 -1.13 18.03
CA LYS A 179 -11.01 -0.35 19.12
C LYS A 179 -9.86 0.55 18.71
N GLN A 180 -9.13 0.17 17.66
CA GLN A 180 -8.01 0.93 17.10
C GLN A 180 -8.48 2.04 16.17
N LYS A 181 -9.73 2.00 15.72
CA LYS A 181 -10.25 2.90 14.68
C LYS A 181 -10.12 4.38 15.08
N PRO A 182 -10.46 4.82 16.32
CA PRO A 182 -10.26 6.21 16.73
C PRO A 182 -8.79 6.64 16.63
N GLU A 183 -7.86 5.81 17.13
CA GLU A 183 -6.42 6.11 17.07
C GLU A 183 -5.89 6.17 15.63
N LEU A 184 -6.34 5.26 14.76
CA LEU A 184 -5.96 5.26 13.34
C LEU A 184 -6.52 6.49 12.61
N ILE A 185 -7.77 6.87 12.89
CA ILE A 185 -8.39 8.08 12.31
C ILE A 185 -7.60 9.32 12.73
N ILE A 186 -7.24 9.43 14.00
CA ILE A 186 -6.47 10.58 14.50
C ILE A 186 -5.05 10.59 13.94
N ARG A 187 -4.41 9.42 13.79
CA ARG A 187 -3.09 9.33 13.14
C ARG A 187 -3.15 9.86 11.71
N TRP A 188 -4.14 9.41 10.94
CA TRP A 188 -4.38 9.88 9.58
C TRP A 188 -4.58 11.40 9.52
N ILE A 189 -5.47 11.95 10.35
CA ILE A 189 -5.76 13.39 10.36
C ILE A 189 -4.51 14.23 10.70
N ASN A 190 -3.72 13.78 11.67
CA ASN A 190 -2.52 14.50 12.10
C ASN A 190 -1.36 14.39 11.10
N ARG A 191 -1.37 13.40 10.19
CA ARG A 191 -0.45 13.35 9.05
C ARG A 191 -0.91 14.29 7.94
N PHE A 192 -2.17 14.20 7.54
CA PHE A 192 -2.72 14.95 6.41
C PHE A 192 -2.70 16.47 6.64
N ASP A 193 -3.08 16.92 7.82
CA ASP A 193 -3.13 18.35 8.18
C ASP A 193 -2.54 18.54 9.58
N PRO A 194 -1.20 18.61 9.73
CA PRO A 194 -0.57 18.69 11.04
C PRO A 194 -0.93 20.00 11.77
N LYS A 195 -1.56 19.89 12.94
CA LYS A 195 -1.83 21.02 13.84
C LYS A 195 -1.62 20.62 15.30
N PRO A 196 -1.33 21.56 16.20
CA PRO A 196 -1.11 23.00 15.96
C PRO A 196 0.22 23.30 15.27
N ASP A 197 0.25 24.35 14.45
CA ASP A 197 1.47 24.80 13.74
C ASP A 197 2.60 25.13 14.73
N ASN A 198 3.84 24.75 14.42
CA ASN A 198 4.99 25.00 15.30
C ASN A 198 5.15 26.48 15.68
N LEU A 199 4.93 27.40 14.73
CA LEU A 199 4.97 28.85 15.01
C LEU A 199 3.89 29.30 16.00
N PHE A 200 2.72 28.67 15.94
CA PHE A 200 1.63 28.94 16.87
C PHE A 200 1.93 28.37 18.26
N ILE A 201 2.54 27.19 18.34
CA ILE A 201 3.03 26.60 19.60
C ILE A 201 4.03 27.57 20.25
N ASP A 202 5.00 28.07 19.48
CA ASP A 202 6.03 28.99 19.97
C ASP A 202 5.42 30.26 20.57
N ALA A 203 4.50 30.89 19.84
CA ALA A 203 3.82 32.10 20.28
C ALA A 203 3.03 31.91 21.60
N VAL A 204 2.33 30.77 21.75
CA VAL A 204 1.44 30.53 22.90
C VAL A 204 2.19 29.98 24.10
N MET A 205 3.12 29.05 23.89
CA MET A 205 3.77 28.28 24.97
C MET A 205 5.14 28.81 25.38
N TYR A 206 5.97 29.25 24.43
CA TYR A 206 7.36 29.60 24.70
C TYR A 206 7.56 31.11 24.83
N ASP A 207 6.93 31.90 23.96
CA ASP A 207 7.04 33.37 23.98
C ASP A 207 6.19 34.02 25.07
N THR A 208 5.19 33.30 25.59
CA THR A 208 4.32 33.79 26.67
C THR A 208 4.82 33.32 28.04
N PRO A 209 5.14 34.23 28.98
CA PRO A 209 5.66 33.85 30.29
C PRO A 209 4.77 32.91 31.11
N GLN A 210 3.45 33.12 31.01
CA GLN A 210 2.38 32.34 31.66
C GLN A 210 1.35 31.89 30.61
N PRO A 211 1.57 30.74 29.94
CA PRO A 211 0.72 30.29 28.84
C PRO A 211 -0.77 30.16 29.19
N TYR A 212 -1.13 29.77 30.42
CA TYR A 212 -2.53 29.60 30.82
C TYR A 212 -3.36 30.90 30.82
N LEU A 213 -2.69 32.06 30.81
CA LEU A 213 -3.34 33.38 30.69
C LEU A 213 -3.44 33.86 29.24
N HIS A 214 -2.79 33.17 28.29
CA HIS A 214 -2.83 33.56 26.88
C HIS A 214 -4.25 33.39 26.32
N PRO A 215 -4.80 34.38 25.58
CA PRO A 215 -6.19 34.33 25.11
C PRO A 215 -6.55 33.11 24.25
N LEU A 216 -5.56 32.59 23.51
CA LEU A 216 -5.72 31.45 22.59
C LEU A 216 -5.34 30.10 23.21
N PHE A 217 -4.82 30.07 24.44
CA PHE A 217 -4.33 28.83 25.06
C PHE A 217 -5.46 27.80 25.23
N TRP A 218 -6.59 28.18 25.82
CA TRP A 218 -7.68 27.24 26.10
C TRP A 218 -8.52 26.94 24.86
N ASN A 219 -8.93 27.98 24.13
CA ASN A 219 -9.92 27.83 23.06
C ASN A 219 -9.36 27.25 21.76
N LEU A 220 -8.09 27.54 21.46
CA LEU A 220 -7.48 27.13 20.19
C LEU A 220 -6.40 26.09 20.45
N TYR A 221 -5.36 26.41 21.22
CA TYR A 221 -4.24 25.48 21.42
C TYR A 221 -4.65 24.17 22.13
N LEU A 222 -5.28 24.24 23.31
CA LEU A 222 -5.82 23.05 23.97
C LEU A 222 -7.00 22.45 23.21
N GLY A 223 -7.79 23.28 22.53
CA GLY A 223 -8.86 22.82 21.65
C GLY A 223 -8.35 21.89 20.55
N ASP A 224 -7.29 22.29 19.86
CA ASP A 224 -6.64 21.53 18.79
C ASP A 224 -6.05 20.23 19.35
N LEU A 225 -5.30 20.30 20.45
CA LEU A 225 -4.71 19.11 21.06
C LEU A 225 -5.77 18.08 21.46
N LEU A 226 -6.89 18.52 22.05
CA LEU A 226 -7.94 17.62 22.50
C LEU A 226 -8.79 17.09 21.34
N THR A 227 -9.16 17.92 20.37
CA THR A 227 -9.93 17.45 19.20
C THR A 227 -9.11 16.51 18.31
N ARG A 228 -7.78 16.61 18.36
CA ARG A 228 -6.82 15.77 17.64
C ARG A 228 -6.19 14.66 18.48
N GLY A 229 -6.75 14.33 19.65
CA GLY A 229 -6.34 13.20 20.47
C GLY A 229 -4.90 13.25 21.00
N MET A 230 -4.27 14.42 21.03
CA MET A 230 -2.91 14.65 21.53
C MET A 230 -2.91 14.82 23.07
N PHE A 231 -3.47 13.84 23.78
CA PHE A 231 -3.62 13.89 25.25
C PHE A 231 -2.29 14.04 25.99
N PRO A 232 -1.20 13.32 25.63
CA PRO A 232 0.10 13.49 26.31
C PRO A 232 0.63 14.91 26.17
N GLN A 233 0.51 15.51 24.98
CA GLN A 233 0.91 16.89 24.72
C GLN A 233 0.03 17.87 25.50
N ALA A 234 -1.28 17.65 25.56
CA ALA A 234 -2.20 18.49 26.33
C ALA A 234 -1.85 18.49 27.83
N VAL A 235 -1.60 17.31 28.41
CA VAL A 235 -1.21 17.16 29.82
C VAL A 235 0.12 17.86 30.09
N LEU A 236 1.13 17.62 29.25
CA LEU A 236 2.45 18.25 29.38
C LEU A 236 2.36 19.77 29.27
N SER A 237 1.57 20.28 28.32
CA SER A 237 1.39 21.72 28.14
C SER A 237 0.64 22.37 29.30
N LEU A 238 -0.34 21.70 29.91
CA LEU A 238 -1.00 22.19 31.12
C LEU A 238 -0.03 22.24 32.29
N GLN A 239 0.77 21.19 32.52
CA GLN A 239 1.79 21.16 33.58
C GLN A 239 2.85 22.26 33.39
N ASN A 240 3.26 22.52 32.14
CA ASN A 240 4.26 23.53 31.81
C ASN A 240 3.69 24.96 31.70
N SER A 241 2.38 25.15 31.83
CA SER A 241 1.74 26.46 31.73
C SER A 241 1.99 27.38 32.94
N LYS A 242 2.69 26.90 33.98
CA LYS A 242 3.06 27.64 35.20
C LYS A 242 1.86 28.19 36.00
N TYR A 243 0.79 27.41 36.07
CA TYR A 243 -0.43 27.76 36.80
C TYR A 243 -0.34 27.58 38.33
N ASP A 244 0.82 27.14 38.86
CA ASP A 244 1.03 26.85 40.29
C ASP A 244 0.74 28.04 41.22
N GLU A 245 0.93 29.28 40.76
CA GLU A 245 0.62 30.49 41.56
C GLU A 245 -0.87 30.59 41.93
N LEU A 246 -1.74 29.86 41.21
CA LEU A 246 -3.16 29.76 41.52
C LEU A 246 -3.41 29.01 42.83
N LYS A 247 -2.47 28.20 43.33
CA LYS A 247 -2.60 27.55 44.66
C LYS A 247 -2.85 28.55 45.77
N ASP A 248 -2.20 29.71 45.69
CA ASP A 248 -2.28 30.77 46.69
C ASP A 248 -3.28 31.86 46.29
N THR A 249 -3.41 32.15 45.00
CA THR A 249 -4.23 33.27 44.50
C THR A 249 -5.68 32.90 44.18
N CYS A 250 -5.94 31.69 43.69
CA CYS A 250 -7.29 31.17 43.40
C CYS A 250 -7.29 29.62 43.46
N PRO A 251 -7.35 29.04 44.68
CA PRO A 251 -7.25 27.59 44.88
C PRO A 251 -8.29 26.78 44.09
N GLU A 252 -9.45 27.36 43.85
CA GLU A 252 -10.55 26.75 43.12
C GLU A 252 -10.20 26.54 41.64
N LEU A 253 -9.62 27.55 40.99
CA LEU A 253 -9.18 27.44 39.59
C LEU A 253 -8.00 26.46 39.47
N HIS A 254 -7.07 26.49 40.44
CA HIS A 254 -5.99 25.51 40.50
C HIS A 254 -6.52 24.07 40.55
N THR A 255 -7.54 23.82 41.38
CA THR A 255 -8.18 22.51 41.51
C THR A 255 -8.85 22.10 40.21
N ILE A 256 -9.58 23.02 39.56
CA ILE A 256 -10.22 22.77 38.25
C ILE A 256 -9.19 22.32 37.20
N ILE A 257 -8.05 23.01 37.13
CA ILE A 257 -6.98 22.66 36.16
C ILE A 257 -6.36 21.30 36.52
N SER A 258 -6.13 21.03 37.80
CA SER A 258 -5.56 19.76 38.27
C SER A 258 -6.50 18.56 38.02
N ASP A 259 -7.80 18.75 38.24
CA ASP A 259 -8.83 17.76 37.95
C ASP A 259 -8.94 17.50 36.45
N LEU A 260 -8.85 18.55 35.61
CA LEU A 260 -8.79 18.41 34.16
C LEU A 260 -7.57 17.57 33.73
N ILE A 261 -6.38 17.88 34.25
CA ILE A 261 -5.16 17.10 33.97
C ILE A 261 -5.37 15.63 34.33
N THR A 262 -5.93 15.34 35.51
CA THR A 262 -6.19 13.98 35.97
C THR A 262 -7.14 13.23 35.04
N VAL A 263 -8.20 13.89 34.55
CA VAL A 263 -9.15 13.31 33.61
C VAL A 263 -8.51 13.03 32.25
N LEU A 264 -7.67 13.94 31.76
CA LEU A 264 -6.97 13.77 30.48
C LEU A 264 -5.90 12.68 30.54
N ASP A 265 -5.13 12.62 31.62
CA ASP A 265 -4.09 11.61 31.85
C ASP A 265 -4.68 10.20 32.03
N ALA A 266 -5.92 10.11 32.53
CA ALA A 266 -6.66 8.86 32.63
C ALA A 266 -7.21 8.36 31.29
N TYR A 267 -7.09 9.11 30.20
CA TYR A 267 -7.49 8.64 28.87
C TYR A 267 -6.54 7.55 28.38
N THR A 268 -7.04 6.32 28.26
CA THR A 268 -6.26 5.21 27.72
C THR A 268 -6.56 4.99 26.23
N SER A 269 -5.54 5.14 25.39
CA SER A 269 -5.57 4.57 24.05
C SER A 269 -5.77 3.06 24.15
N MET A 270 -6.55 2.45 23.26
CA MET A 270 -6.82 1.01 23.28
C MET A 270 -7.51 0.50 24.57
N ALA A 271 -8.47 1.27 25.08
CA ALA A 271 -9.22 0.93 26.29
C ALA A 271 -9.82 -0.50 26.23
N LEU A 272 -9.70 -1.25 27.32
CA LEU A 272 -10.41 -2.52 27.49
C LEU A 272 -11.92 -2.26 27.54
N LYS A 273 -12.72 -3.31 27.27
CA LYS A 273 -14.18 -3.19 27.24
C LYS A 273 -14.69 -2.58 28.54
N GLY A 274 -15.41 -1.46 28.44
CA GLY A 274 -15.98 -0.73 29.58
C GLY A 274 -15.09 0.39 30.15
N GLN A 275 -13.77 0.37 29.95
CA GLN A 275 -12.87 1.42 30.47
C GLN A 275 -13.17 2.79 29.87
N PHE A 276 -13.43 2.86 28.56
CA PHE A 276 -13.83 4.12 27.93
C PHE A 276 -15.17 4.63 28.46
N ALA A 277 -16.13 3.75 28.74
CA ALA A 277 -17.42 4.13 29.28
C ALA A 277 -17.29 4.68 30.72
N GLU A 278 -16.42 4.09 31.54
CA GLU A 278 -16.09 4.59 32.89
C GLU A 278 -15.41 5.96 32.84
N TRP A 279 -14.43 6.12 31.94
CA TRP A 279 -13.78 7.41 31.70
C TRP A 279 -14.80 8.47 31.26
N LYS A 280 -15.64 8.15 30.27
CA LYS A 280 -16.68 9.06 29.76
C LYS A 280 -17.72 9.41 30.82
N TYR A 281 -18.08 8.47 31.70
CA TYR A 281 -18.95 8.72 32.85
C TYR A 281 -18.31 9.73 33.82
N THR A 282 -17.02 9.56 34.11
CA THR A 282 -16.24 10.46 34.98
C THR A 282 -16.17 11.86 34.38
N VAL A 283 -15.88 11.98 33.08
CA VAL A 283 -15.87 13.25 32.34
C VAL A 283 -17.23 13.95 32.38
N CYS A 284 -18.32 13.22 32.11
CA CYS A 284 -19.67 13.77 32.18
C CYS A 284 -20.02 14.25 33.59
N GLY A 285 -19.68 13.45 34.61
CA GLY A 285 -19.88 13.81 36.01
C GLY A 285 -19.09 15.05 36.41
N TYR A 286 -17.86 15.21 35.89
CA TYR A 286 -17.05 16.41 36.13
C TYR A 286 -17.68 17.65 35.48
N ARG A 287 -18.06 17.56 34.20
CA ARG A 287 -18.76 18.63 33.47
C ARG A 287 -20.03 19.08 34.20
N ASP A 288 -20.86 18.15 34.66
CA ASP A 288 -22.15 18.47 35.27
C ASP A 288 -21.99 19.13 36.65
N ASN A 289 -20.93 18.79 37.39
CA ASN A 289 -20.60 19.41 38.68
C ASN A 289 -19.84 20.75 38.55
N PHE A 290 -19.31 21.06 37.36
CA PHE A 290 -18.48 22.23 37.11
C PHE A 290 -19.12 23.55 37.52
N LYS A 291 -20.44 23.71 37.34
CA LYS A 291 -21.17 24.93 37.72
C LYS A 291 -21.03 25.28 39.20
N LYS A 292 -20.93 24.28 40.08
CA LYS A 292 -20.76 24.48 41.52
C LYS A 292 -19.35 24.98 41.85
N GLN A 293 -18.34 24.44 41.19
CA GLN A 293 -16.94 24.85 41.38
C GLN A 293 -16.70 26.26 40.84
N LYS A 294 -17.22 26.58 39.64
CA LYS A 294 -17.11 27.90 39.03
C LYS A 294 -17.72 29.03 39.88
N ALA A 295 -18.80 28.76 40.61
CA ALA A 295 -19.50 29.76 41.42
C ALA A 295 -18.65 30.34 42.56
N LEU A 296 -17.54 29.69 42.91
CA LEU A 296 -16.62 30.12 43.96
C LEU A 296 -15.54 31.09 43.45
N ILE A 297 -15.38 31.22 42.13
CA ILE A 297 -14.39 32.10 41.51
C ILE A 297 -14.99 33.50 41.35
N THR A 298 -14.28 34.53 41.83
CA THR A 298 -14.76 35.91 41.85
C THR A 298 -14.07 36.81 40.82
N ASP A 299 -12.82 36.52 40.44
CA ASP A 299 -12.09 37.32 39.47
C ASP A 299 -12.59 37.09 38.04
N ALA A 300 -12.81 38.16 37.29
CA ALA A 300 -13.40 38.11 35.95
C ALA A 300 -12.52 37.37 34.94
N ARG A 301 -11.18 37.46 35.05
CA ARG A 301 -10.26 36.74 34.14
C ARG A 301 -10.26 35.24 34.46
N HIS A 302 -10.21 34.89 35.74
CA HIS A 302 -10.30 33.49 36.18
C HIS A 302 -11.66 32.86 35.84
N ILE A 303 -12.77 33.62 35.90
CA ILE A 303 -14.10 33.18 35.44
C ILE A 303 -14.10 32.90 33.94
N ALA A 304 -13.43 33.72 33.13
CA ALA A 304 -13.30 33.49 31.70
C ALA A 304 -12.55 32.19 31.41
N ILE A 305 -11.39 31.98 32.05
CA ILE A 305 -10.61 30.74 31.94
C ILE A 305 -11.44 29.52 32.35
N ALA A 306 -12.12 29.59 33.50
CA ALA A 306 -13.00 28.50 33.94
C ALA A 306 -14.14 28.23 32.94
N SER A 307 -14.64 29.26 32.24
CA SER A 307 -15.65 29.07 31.19
C SER A 307 -15.07 28.33 29.99
N GLN A 308 -13.86 28.67 29.55
CA GLN A 308 -13.17 28.00 28.46
C GLN A 308 -12.85 26.53 28.83
N ILE A 309 -12.44 26.26 30.07
CA ILE A 309 -12.26 24.89 30.57
C ILE A 309 -13.58 24.11 30.53
N HIS A 310 -14.70 24.72 30.90
CA HIS A 310 -16.01 24.08 30.79
C HIS A 310 -16.35 23.73 29.33
N ASP A 311 -16.01 24.61 28.38
CA ASP A 311 -16.22 24.35 26.96
C ASP A 311 -15.35 23.17 26.48
N LEU A 312 -14.10 23.07 26.94
CA LEU A 312 -13.25 21.90 26.70
C LEU A 312 -13.83 20.62 27.33
N LEU A 313 -14.39 20.68 28.54
CA LEU A 313 -15.11 19.56 29.15
C LEU A 313 -16.33 19.13 28.32
N CYS A 314 -17.02 20.09 27.71
CA CYS A 314 -18.11 19.82 26.79
C CYS A 314 -17.62 19.10 25.52
N VAL A 315 -16.46 19.50 24.97
CA VAL A 315 -15.79 18.81 23.85
C VAL A 315 -15.46 17.36 24.22
N ILE A 316 -14.69 17.13 25.28
CA ILE A 316 -14.24 15.77 25.65
C ILE A 316 -15.40 14.88 26.16
N SER A 317 -16.53 15.47 26.56
CA SER A 317 -17.75 14.71 26.85
C SER A 317 -18.51 14.24 25.60
N GLY A 318 -18.09 14.68 24.41
CA GLY A 318 -18.65 14.24 23.13
C GLY A 318 -19.84 15.05 22.63
N LEU A 319 -20.00 16.32 23.05
CA LEU A 319 -21.12 17.16 22.60
C LEU A 319 -20.88 17.69 21.17
N PRO A 320 -21.65 17.26 20.15
CA PRO A 320 -21.30 17.53 18.74
C PRO A 320 -21.29 19.02 18.38
N LYS A 321 -22.23 19.80 18.93
CA LYS A 321 -22.31 21.25 18.67
C LYS A 321 -21.13 22.01 19.27
N THR A 322 -20.64 21.57 20.43
CA THR A 322 -19.44 22.17 21.01
C THR A 322 -18.20 21.76 20.22
N ILE A 323 -18.06 20.47 19.88
CA ILE A 323 -16.97 19.98 19.01
C ILE A 323 -16.90 20.80 17.71
N SER A 324 -18.04 21.00 17.04
CA SER A 324 -18.15 21.83 15.84
C SER A 324 -17.64 23.26 16.08
N GLY A 325 -17.81 23.84 17.26
CA GLY A 325 -17.26 25.17 17.57
C GLY A 325 -15.73 25.24 17.68
N PHE A 326 -15.06 24.11 17.95
CA PHE A 326 -13.61 24.03 18.15
C PHE A 326 -12.83 23.56 16.92
N VAL A 327 -13.50 22.91 15.98
CA VAL A 327 -12.87 22.34 14.77
C VAL A 327 -13.16 23.17 13.53
N THR A 328 -12.28 23.10 12.54
CA THR A 328 -12.39 23.88 11.29
C THR A 328 -12.85 23.04 10.12
N SER A 329 -12.46 21.77 10.06
CA SER A 329 -12.77 20.86 8.96
C SER A 329 -13.71 19.72 9.38
N TRP A 330 -14.31 19.05 8.39
CA TRP A 330 -15.16 17.88 8.65
C TRP A 330 -14.35 16.70 9.21
N TYR A 331 -13.10 16.49 8.75
CA TYR A 331 -12.28 15.38 9.22
C TYR A 331 -11.84 15.57 10.68
N GLU A 332 -11.57 16.81 11.12
CA GLU A 332 -11.34 17.11 12.54
C GLU A 332 -12.59 16.81 13.38
N MET A 333 -13.78 17.18 12.88
CA MET A 333 -15.03 16.84 13.55
C MET A 333 -15.26 15.33 13.61
N TYR A 334 -15.01 14.63 12.51
CA TYR A 334 -15.12 13.17 12.41
C TYR A 334 -14.17 12.47 13.40
N GLY A 335 -12.91 12.89 13.45
CA GLY A 335 -11.92 12.40 14.40
C GLY A 335 -12.33 12.66 15.86
N ALA A 336 -12.74 13.88 16.19
CA ALA A 336 -13.20 14.21 17.54
C ALA A 336 -14.45 13.41 17.95
N LEU A 337 -15.40 13.17 17.03
CA LEU A 337 -16.56 12.30 17.30
C LEU A 337 -16.11 10.87 17.56
N SER A 338 -15.16 10.33 16.77
CA SER A 338 -14.61 8.99 16.98
C SER A 338 -13.93 8.83 18.35
N LEU A 339 -13.29 9.88 18.86
CA LEU A 339 -12.64 9.87 20.17
C LEU A 339 -13.64 9.89 21.34
N TYR A 340 -14.73 10.66 21.21
CA TYR A 340 -15.54 11.07 22.37
C TYR A 340 -17.00 10.58 22.37
N GLN A 341 -17.57 10.14 21.24
CA GLN A 341 -18.95 9.63 21.19
C GLN A 341 -19.02 8.15 21.61
N VAL A 342 -18.77 7.22 20.69
CA VAL A 342 -18.78 5.78 20.93
C VAL A 342 -17.63 5.18 20.14
N ARG A 343 -16.82 4.34 20.81
CA ARG A 343 -15.58 3.77 20.24
C ARG A 343 -15.73 2.34 19.76
N ASP A 344 -16.48 1.53 20.52
CA ASP A 344 -16.55 0.06 20.37
C ASP A 344 -17.73 -0.40 19.49
N ASP A 345 -18.16 0.42 18.53
CA ASP A 345 -19.28 0.11 17.63
C ASP A 345 -18.97 0.66 16.24
N ASP A 346 -18.85 -0.20 15.22
CA ASP A 346 -18.54 0.25 13.85
C ASP A 346 -19.73 0.93 13.15
N SER A 347 -20.96 0.62 13.57
CA SER A 347 -22.18 1.08 12.90
C SER A 347 -22.42 2.59 12.98
N VAL A 348 -21.83 3.24 14.00
CA VAL A 348 -22.02 4.68 14.26
C VAL A 348 -21.11 5.58 13.42
N TYR A 349 -20.06 5.04 12.80
CA TYR A 349 -19.07 5.86 12.09
C TYR A 349 -19.64 6.51 10.83
N ASP A 350 -20.59 5.86 10.15
CA ASP A 350 -21.32 6.46 9.03
C ASP A 350 -22.13 7.68 9.49
N GLU A 351 -22.77 7.61 10.66
CA GLU A 351 -23.48 8.75 11.25
C GLU A 351 -22.53 9.89 11.63
N TYR A 352 -21.34 9.56 12.16
CA TYR A 352 -20.33 10.58 12.49
C TYR A 352 -19.84 11.32 11.27
N PHE A 353 -19.60 10.60 10.17
CA PHE A 353 -19.21 11.21 8.91
C PHE A 353 -20.32 12.11 8.35
N LYS A 354 -21.57 11.61 8.30
CA LYS A 354 -22.73 12.40 7.85
C LYS A 354 -22.92 13.67 8.66
N LEU A 355 -22.75 13.58 9.99
CA LEU A 355 -22.86 14.73 10.87
C LEU A 355 -21.72 15.74 10.64
N ALA A 356 -20.49 15.27 10.50
CA ALA A 356 -19.34 16.12 10.23
C ALA A 356 -19.47 16.89 8.91
N ILE A 357 -19.88 16.21 7.84
CA ILE A 357 -20.13 16.83 6.53
C ILE A 357 -21.28 17.84 6.60
N ALA A 358 -22.36 17.53 7.34
CA ALA A 358 -23.49 18.45 7.48
C ALA A 358 -23.12 19.76 8.21
N GLU A 359 -22.20 19.70 9.17
CA GLU A 359 -21.81 20.87 9.98
C GLU A 359 -20.67 21.69 9.35
N LYS A 360 -19.73 21.03 8.67
CA LYS A 360 -18.50 21.68 8.14
C LYS A 360 -18.44 21.78 6.63
N GLY A 361 -19.15 20.92 5.91
CA GLY A 361 -19.02 20.76 4.47
C GLY A 361 -17.69 20.09 4.09
N SER A 362 -17.62 19.61 2.84
CA SER A 362 -16.37 19.17 2.23
C SER A 362 -15.85 20.25 1.28
N ASN A 363 -14.53 20.41 1.24
CA ASN A 363 -13.85 21.27 0.28
C ASN A 363 -13.49 20.48 -0.98
N SER A 364 -14.39 20.50 -1.97
CA SER A 364 -14.18 19.81 -3.25
C SER A 364 -13.05 20.38 -4.10
N ALA A 365 -12.43 21.50 -3.71
CA ALA A 365 -11.24 22.03 -4.39
C ALA A 365 -9.97 21.23 -4.07
N ILE A 366 -9.94 20.51 -2.95
CA ILE A 366 -8.82 19.65 -2.56
C ILE A 366 -9.13 18.23 -3.04
N LYS A 367 -8.39 17.76 -4.06
CA LYS A 367 -8.58 16.43 -4.67
C LYS A 367 -8.53 15.31 -3.62
N LEU A 368 -7.50 15.34 -2.78
CA LEU A 368 -7.29 14.33 -1.74
C LEU A 368 -8.44 14.29 -0.70
N GLU A 369 -9.01 15.45 -0.34
CA GLU A 369 -10.18 15.51 0.56
C GLU A 369 -11.42 14.85 -0.07
N GLN A 370 -11.59 15.04 -1.38
CA GLN A 370 -12.64 14.37 -2.14
C GLN A 370 -12.42 12.85 -2.21
N ASP A 371 -11.17 12.40 -2.30
CA ASP A 371 -10.80 10.97 -2.27
C ASP A 371 -11.15 10.33 -0.91
N PHE A 372 -10.92 11.04 0.20
CA PHE A 372 -11.36 10.62 1.53
C PHE A 372 -12.89 10.51 1.63
N CYS A 373 -13.61 11.49 1.07
CA CYS A 373 -15.08 11.46 1.02
C CYS A 373 -15.59 10.29 0.16
N ASP A 374 -14.93 9.99 -0.96
CA ASP A 374 -15.29 8.87 -1.83
C ASP A 374 -15.04 7.53 -1.13
N LEU A 375 -14.00 7.41 -0.28
CA LEU A 375 -13.81 6.25 0.59
C LEU A 375 -14.96 6.08 1.60
N LEU A 376 -15.27 7.13 2.38
CA LEU A 376 -16.29 7.07 3.43
C LEU A 376 -17.71 6.90 2.88
N THR A 377 -17.95 7.32 1.64
CA THR A 377 -19.21 7.05 0.91
C THR A 377 -19.19 5.74 0.12
N GLN A 378 -18.19 4.88 0.36
CA GLN A 378 -18.06 3.54 -0.23
C GLN A 378 -17.95 3.52 -1.77
N LYS A 379 -17.44 4.60 -2.37
CA LYS A 379 -17.14 4.68 -3.82
C LYS A 379 -15.74 4.12 -4.11
N TYR A 380 -15.51 2.87 -3.71
CA TYR A 380 -14.20 2.23 -3.73
C TYR A 380 -13.49 2.22 -5.08
N LEU A 381 -14.22 2.11 -6.20
CA LEU A 381 -13.60 2.17 -7.53
C LEU A 381 -12.90 3.51 -7.77
N ARG A 382 -13.46 4.63 -7.30
CA ARG A 382 -12.82 5.95 -7.45
C ARG A 382 -11.57 6.06 -6.60
N VAL A 383 -11.61 5.52 -5.39
CA VAL A 383 -10.44 5.47 -4.50
C VAL A 383 -9.31 4.66 -5.13
N ILE A 384 -9.60 3.49 -5.69
CA ILE A 384 -8.59 2.67 -6.37
C ILE A 384 -7.97 3.44 -7.56
N LEU A 385 -8.79 4.13 -8.36
CA LEU A 385 -8.30 4.96 -9.47
C LEU A 385 -7.52 6.20 -8.99
N ALA A 386 -7.83 6.74 -7.81
CA ALA A 386 -7.05 7.80 -7.21
C ALA A 386 -5.66 7.29 -6.80
N ILE A 387 -5.58 6.13 -6.15
CA ILE A 387 -4.31 5.45 -5.84
C ILE A 387 -3.54 5.20 -7.14
N ASP A 388 -4.21 4.72 -8.19
CA ASP A 388 -3.59 4.43 -9.50
C ASP A 388 -2.95 5.67 -10.13
N SER A 389 -3.52 6.86 -9.87
CA SER A 389 -2.96 8.12 -10.35
C SER A 389 -1.70 8.56 -9.61
N TYR A 390 -1.43 8.01 -8.42
CA TYR A 390 -0.22 8.26 -7.64
C TYR A 390 0.82 7.14 -7.81
N ASP A 391 0.41 5.89 -7.65
CA ASP A 391 1.27 4.71 -7.77
C ASP A 391 0.49 3.47 -8.25
N THR A 392 0.73 3.10 -9.51
CA THR A 392 0.11 1.95 -10.17
C THR A 392 0.33 0.62 -9.42
N PRO A 393 1.56 0.25 -8.98
CA PRO A 393 1.77 -0.97 -8.20
C PRO A 393 0.88 -1.03 -6.96
N THR A 394 0.87 0.02 -6.15
CA THR A 394 0.07 0.09 -4.92
C THR A 394 -1.42 -0.10 -5.23
N ALA A 395 -1.93 0.55 -6.28
CA ALA A 395 -3.32 0.40 -6.70
C ALA A 395 -3.67 -1.05 -7.05
N ALA A 396 -2.78 -1.75 -7.76
CA ALA A 396 -3.00 -3.15 -8.13
C ALA A 396 -3.13 -4.06 -6.90
N TYR A 397 -2.19 -3.99 -5.95
CA TYR A 397 -2.24 -4.83 -4.75
C TYR A 397 -3.37 -4.43 -3.79
N VAL A 398 -3.61 -3.13 -3.59
CA VAL A 398 -4.73 -2.65 -2.77
C VAL A 398 -6.08 -3.05 -3.36
N SER A 399 -6.25 -2.97 -4.68
CA SER A 399 -7.48 -3.42 -5.35
C SER A 399 -7.75 -4.91 -5.10
N LYS A 400 -6.69 -5.72 -4.99
CA LYS A 400 -6.84 -7.13 -4.66
C LYS A 400 -7.32 -7.36 -3.24
N LEU A 401 -6.83 -6.59 -2.27
CA LEU A 401 -7.31 -6.65 -0.89
C LEU A 401 -8.76 -6.20 -0.78
N PHE A 402 -9.18 -5.19 -1.56
CA PHE A 402 -10.57 -4.75 -1.64
C PHE A 402 -11.47 -5.85 -2.21
N GLU A 403 -11.01 -6.56 -3.25
CA GLU A 403 -11.71 -7.71 -3.82
C GLU A 403 -11.86 -8.86 -2.81
N LEU A 404 -10.76 -9.25 -2.15
CA LEU A 404 -10.75 -10.31 -1.14
C LEU A 404 -11.65 -9.98 0.05
N LYS A 405 -11.76 -8.70 0.41
CA LYS A 405 -12.64 -8.22 1.47
C LYS A 405 -14.12 -8.12 1.05
N GLY A 406 -14.42 -8.28 -0.23
CA GLY A 406 -15.79 -8.21 -0.76
C GLY A 406 -16.31 -6.79 -1.01
N LEU A 407 -15.45 -5.76 -0.99
CA LEU A 407 -15.88 -4.36 -1.11
C LEU A 407 -16.32 -3.96 -2.52
N LEU A 408 -15.97 -4.77 -3.53
CA LEU A 408 -16.22 -4.47 -4.94
C LEU A 408 -17.42 -5.22 -5.53
N THR A 409 -18.09 -6.09 -4.76
CA THR A 409 -19.20 -6.94 -5.22
C THR A 409 -20.31 -6.16 -5.92
N ASN A 410 -20.72 -5.03 -5.32
CA ASN A 410 -21.76 -4.15 -5.85
C ASN A 410 -21.49 -3.63 -7.27
N TYR A 411 -20.23 -3.51 -7.69
CA TYR A 411 -19.89 -3.06 -9.04
C TYR A 411 -20.12 -4.14 -10.10
N TYR A 412 -20.21 -5.40 -9.68
CA TYR A 412 -20.34 -6.54 -10.56
C TYR A 412 -21.78 -7.01 -10.72
N ASP A 413 -22.65 -6.83 -9.73
CA ASP A 413 -24.05 -7.29 -9.78
C ASP A 413 -24.84 -6.66 -10.94
N ASP A 414 -24.63 -5.38 -11.19
CA ASP A 414 -25.21 -4.63 -12.33
C ASP A 414 -24.68 -5.11 -13.69
N LEU A 415 -23.46 -5.66 -13.73
CA LEU A 415 -22.81 -6.18 -14.93
C LEU A 415 -23.20 -7.65 -15.18
N ALA A 416 -23.26 -8.46 -14.13
CA ALA A 416 -23.66 -9.87 -14.18
C ALA A 416 -25.10 -10.01 -14.68
N THR A 417 -26.02 -9.16 -14.19
CA THR A 417 -27.43 -9.15 -14.65
C THR A 417 -27.60 -8.71 -16.11
N LYS A 418 -26.68 -7.90 -16.66
CA LYS A 418 -26.66 -7.53 -18.09
C LYS A 418 -25.99 -8.60 -18.95
N SER A 419 -24.84 -9.13 -18.53
CA SER A 419 -24.08 -10.17 -19.23
C SER A 419 -24.86 -11.49 -19.34
N LEU A 420 -25.58 -11.90 -18.28
CA LEU A 420 -26.49 -13.05 -18.30
C LEU A 420 -27.58 -12.93 -19.38
N LYS A 421 -28.06 -11.70 -19.66
CA LYS A 421 -29.09 -11.45 -20.67
C LYS A 421 -28.53 -11.41 -22.10
N GLU A 422 -27.28 -11.00 -22.27
CA GLU A 422 -26.68 -10.76 -23.58
C GLU A 422 -25.84 -11.94 -24.11
N SER A 423 -25.12 -12.65 -23.23
CA SER A 423 -24.07 -13.60 -23.64
C SER A 423 -24.34 -15.05 -23.23
N GLY A 424 -25.31 -15.30 -22.34
CA GLY A 424 -25.59 -16.64 -21.79
C GLY A 424 -24.42 -17.29 -21.03
N THR A 425 -23.34 -16.54 -20.78
CA THR A 425 -22.09 -16.95 -20.13
C THR A 425 -21.75 -15.91 -19.07
N LEU A 426 -21.45 -16.36 -17.85
CA LEU A 426 -21.01 -15.50 -16.74
C LEU A 426 -19.52 -15.17 -16.93
N PHE A 427 -19.21 -14.20 -17.78
CA PHE A 427 -17.87 -13.63 -17.82
C PHE A 427 -17.72 -12.62 -16.67
N HIS A 428 -17.14 -13.07 -15.57
CA HIS A 428 -16.88 -12.20 -14.43
C HIS A 428 -15.47 -11.60 -14.54
N ARG A 429 -15.39 -10.36 -15.03
CA ARG A 429 -14.15 -9.58 -15.10
C ARG A 429 -14.01 -8.76 -13.82
N LEU A 430 -12.93 -8.98 -13.06
CA LEU A 430 -12.67 -8.29 -11.78
C LEU A 430 -11.79 -7.06 -11.98
N ILE A 431 -12.08 -5.98 -11.26
CA ILE A 431 -11.27 -4.74 -11.28
C ILE A 431 -9.82 -5.05 -10.90
N SER A 432 -9.62 -5.89 -9.88
CA SER A 432 -8.29 -6.29 -9.44
C SER A 432 -7.52 -7.07 -10.51
N ASP A 433 -8.19 -7.95 -11.27
CA ASP A 433 -7.55 -8.69 -12.37
C ASP A 433 -7.01 -7.75 -13.46
N TYR A 434 -7.74 -6.67 -13.78
CA TYR A 434 -7.28 -5.67 -14.74
C TYR A 434 -5.99 -4.98 -14.26
N LEU A 435 -6.00 -4.45 -13.04
CA LEU A 435 -4.88 -3.67 -12.50
C LEU A 435 -3.64 -4.55 -12.30
N LEU A 436 -3.83 -5.77 -11.77
CA LEU A 436 -2.75 -6.73 -11.58
C LEU A 436 -2.19 -7.23 -12.92
N THR A 437 -3.02 -7.44 -13.95
CA THR A 437 -2.53 -7.82 -15.28
C THR A 437 -1.72 -6.69 -15.92
N ARG A 438 -2.20 -5.44 -15.82
CA ARG A 438 -1.45 -4.27 -16.33
C ARG A 438 -0.11 -4.13 -15.60
N HIS A 439 -0.14 -4.21 -14.27
CA HIS A 439 1.07 -4.14 -13.45
C HIS A 439 2.06 -5.28 -13.74
N ALA A 440 1.57 -6.50 -14.00
CA ALA A 440 2.44 -7.61 -14.39
C ALA A 440 3.15 -7.36 -15.72
N TYR A 441 2.48 -6.71 -16.68
CA TYR A 441 3.10 -6.32 -17.95
C TYR A 441 4.19 -5.26 -17.77
N GLU A 442 3.97 -4.29 -16.88
CA GLU A 442 4.98 -3.29 -16.48
C GLU A 442 6.18 -3.96 -15.79
N CYS A 443 5.95 -4.97 -14.94
CA CYS A 443 7.01 -5.74 -14.29
C CYS A 443 7.93 -6.45 -15.29
N PHE A 444 7.44 -6.82 -16.48
CA PHE A 444 8.29 -7.43 -17.51
C PHE A 444 9.30 -6.48 -18.15
N GLU A 445 9.17 -5.17 -17.93
CA GLU A 445 10.10 -4.16 -18.45
C GLU A 445 11.23 -3.85 -17.49
N VAL A 446 11.11 -4.30 -16.25
CA VAL A 446 12.17 -4.18 -15.24
C VAL A 446 12.76 -5.55 -14.99
N HIS A 447 14.02 -5.76 -15.38
CA HIS A 447 14.67 -7.08 -15.30
C HIS A 447 14.52 -7.77 -13.93
N LEU A 448 14.69 -7.03 -12.84
CA LEU A 448 14.57 -7.57 -11.47
C LEU A 448 13.13 -7.89 -11.04
N LEU A 449 12.11 -7.30 -11.68
CA LEU A 449 10.69 -7.52 -11.38
C LEU A 449 10.06 -8.60 -12.26
N VAL A 450 10.79 -9.16 -13.22
CA VAL A 450 10.31 -10.26 -14.06
C VAL A 450 9.75 -11.42 -13.23
N PRO A 451 10.40 -11.88 -12.13
CA PRO A 451 9.82 -12.93 -11.29
C PRO A 451 8.47 -12.55 -10.69
N VAL A 452 8.31 -11.29 -10.26
CA VAL A 452 7.03 -10.76 -9.76
C VAL A 452 5.98 -10.76 -10.87
N GLY A 453 6.32 -10.29 -12.07
CA GLY A 453 5.41 -10.30 -13.23
C GLY A 453 4.92 -11.71 -13.60
N VAL A 454 5.83 -12.69 -13.64
CA VAL A 454 5.45 -14.11 -13.83
C VAL A 454 4.58 -14.59 -12.68
N GLY A 455 4.96 -14.28 -11.44
CA GLY A 455 4.25 -14.66 -10.23
C GLY A 455 2.81 -14.14 -10.20
N LEU A 456 2.58 -12.89 -10.59
CA LEU A 456 1.25 -12.27 -10.66
C LEU A 456 0.34 -12.97 -11.69
N LEU A 457 0.89 -13.30 -12.86
CA LEU A 457 0.14 -13.95 -13.94
C LEU A 457 -0.14 -15.43 -13.71
N LEU A 458 0.63 -16.09 -12.84
CA LEU A 458 0.50 -17.52 -12.57
C LEU A 458 -0.16 -17.84 -11.23
N ASN A 459 -0.21 -16.88 -10.29
CA ASN A 459 -0.78 -17.12 -8.98
C ASN A 459 -2.32 -17.21 -9.07
N PRO A 460 -2.92 -18.37 -8.71
CA PRO A 460 -4.36 -18.62 -8.88
C PRO A 460 -5.25 -17.75 -7.97
N VAL A 461 -4.71 -17.22 -6.87
CA VAL A 461 -5.44 -16.29 -6.01
C VAL A 461 -5.44 -14.91 -6.62
N VAL A 462 -4.35 -14.51 -7.27
CA VAL A 462 -4.17 -13.21 -7.92
C VAL A 462 -4.98 -13.15 -9.22
N THR A 463 -4.90 -14.19 -10.06
CA THR A 463 -5.64 -14.32 -11.34
C THR A 463 -6.49 -15.60 -11.35
N PRO A 464 -7.79 -15.53 -10.99
CA PRO A 464 -8.60 -16.73 -10.73
C PRO A 464 -9.21 -17.39 -11.97
N SER A 465 -9.24 -16.72 -13.14
CA SER A 465 -9.99 -17.23 -14.30
C SER A 465 -9.19 -18.20 -15.17
N SER A 466 -9.80 -19.34 -15.53
CA SER A 466 -9.16 -20.36 -16.40
C SER A 466 -8.78 -19.84 -17.78
N ASP A 467 -9.57 -18.89 -18.31
CA ASP A 467 -9.31 -18.28 -19.61
C ASP A 467 -8.08 -17.35 -19.55
N SER A 468 -7.83 -16.72 -18.39
CA SER A 468 -6.62 -15.93 -18.18
C SER A 468 -5.36 -16.79 -18.19
N LEU A 469 -5.39 -18.01 -17.68
CA LEU A 469 -4.19 -18.89 -17.64
C LEU A 469 -3.64 -19.18 -19.04
N THR A 470 -4.49 -19.39 -20.04
CA THR A 470 -4.05 -19.64 -21.42
C THR A 470 -3.42 -18.40 -22.03
N ARG A 471 -4.04 -17.23 -21.83
CA ARG A 471 -3.51 -15.94 -22.28
C ARG A 471 -2.20 -15.58 -21.58
N ASN A 472 -2.14 -15.77 -20.27
CA ASN A 472 -0.96 -15.51 -19.44
C ASN A 472 0.20 -16.41 -19.86
N ARG A 473 -0.07 -17.70 -20.13
CA ARG A 473 0.92 -18.62 -20.71
C ARG A 473 1.44 -18.11 -22.06
N GLN A 474 0.58 -17.59 -22.93
CA GLN A 474 0.99 -17.01 -24.21
C GLN A 474 1.89 -15.78 -24.02
N VAL A 475 1.51 -14.85 -23.13
CA VAL A 475 2.32 -13.65 -22.82
C VAL A 475 3.69 -14.04 -22.29
N ILE A 476 3.76 -14.98 -21.34
CA ILE A 476 5.03 -15.47 -20.80
C ILE A 476 5.88 -16.14 -21.89
N SER A 477 5.26 -16.91 -22.78
CA SER A 477 5.96 -17.55 -23.91
C SER A 477 6.52 -16.55 -24.93
N GLU A 478 5.86 -15.40 -25.09
CA GLU A 478 6.27 -14.29 -25.95
C GLU A 478 7.41 -13.49 -25.32
N PHE A 479 7.34 -13.22 -24.01
CA PHE A 479 8.35 -12.45 -23.29
C PHE A 479 9.64 -13.23 -22.99
N LEU A 480 9.57 -14.47 -22.48
CA LEU A 480 10.73 -15.20 -21.95
C LEU A 480 11.96 -15.28 -22.88
N PRO A 481 11.84 -15.39 -24.22
CA PRO A 481 13.00 -15.31 -25.11
C PRO A 481 13.80 -14.01 -25.00
N HIS A 482 13.19 -12.93 -24.53
CA HIS A 482 13.83 -11.63 -24.32
C HIS A 482 14.55 -11.51 -22.97
N TYR A 483 14.26 -12.39 -21.99
CA TYR A 483 14.90 -12.40 -20.68
C TYR A 483 16.45 -12.45 -20.80
N GLU A 484 17.13 -11.62 -20.03
CA GLU A 484 18.59 -11.55 -19.98
C GLU A 484 19.12 -12.36 -18.79
N CYS A 485 19.70 -13.54 -19.02
CA CYS A 485 20.33 -14.32 -17.95
C CYS A 485 21.76 -13.82 -17.70
N PHE A 486 22.03 -13.36 -16.48
CA PHE A 486 23.36 -12.93 -16.04
C PHE A 486 24.09 -14.05 -15.27
N THR A 487 23.33 -14.83 -14.51
CA THR A 487 23.83 -15.95 -13.70
C THR A 487 23.28 -17.29 -14.19
N ASN A 488 23.85 -18.39 -13.70
CA ASN A 488 23.30 -19.73 -13.93
C ASN A 488 21.93 -19.88 -13.25
N ASP A 489 21.74 -19.24 -12.09
CA ASP A 489 20.49 -19.29 -11.34
C ASP A 489 19.34 -18.62 -12.14
N ASP A 490 19.62 -17.52 -12.85
CA ASP A 490 18.65 -16.88 -13.75
C ASP A 490 18.20 -17.82 -14.88
N MET A 491 19.13 -18.62 -15.41
CA MET A 491 18.85 -19.60 -16.46
C MET A 491 18.03 -20.76 -15.91
N GLU A 492 18.40 -21.30 -14.74
CA GLU A 492 17.66 -22.36 -14.06
C GLU A 492 16.23 -21.93 -13.69
N TRP A 493 16.07 -20.69 -13.21
CA TRP A 493 14.78 -20.09 -12.94
C TRP A 493 13.91 -20.00 -14.21
N ALA A 494 14.43 -19.42 -15.29
CA ALA A 494 13.71 -19.29 -16.56
C ALA A 494 13.30 -20.65 -17.15
N MET A 495 14.17 -21.65 -17.01
CA MET A 495 13.90 -23.03 -17.40
C MET A 495 12.80 -23.68 -16.54
N THR A 496 12.81 -23.43 -15.24
CA THR A 496 11.78 -23.90 -14.30
C THR A 496 10.40 -23.33 -14.65
N VAL A 497 10.33 -22.03 -14.98
CA VAL A 497 9.10 -21.39 -15.46
C VAL A 497 8.61 -22.04 -16.75
N CYS A 498 9.50 -22.24 -17.73
CA CYS A 498 9.13 -22.89 -18.98
C CYS A 498 8.64 -24.33 -18.78
N ALA A 499 9.28 -25.10 -17.88
CA ALA A 499 8.89 -26.47 -17.57
C ALA A 499 7.50 -26.51 -16.91
N LYS A 500 7.23 -25.64 -15.94
CA LYS A 500 5.91 -25.53 -15.27
C LYS A 500 4.79 -25.19 -16.25
N LEU A 501 5.07 -24.36 -17.25
CA LEU A 501 4.10 -23.94 -18.28
C LEU A 501 4.10 -24.84 -19.53
N ASN A 502 4.92 -25.89 -19.56
CA ASN A 502 5.09 -26.76 -20.72
C ASN A 502 5.37 -25.96 -22.02
N LEU A 503 6.39 -25.11 -21.98
CA LEU A 503 6.82 -24.22 -23.07
C LEU A 503 8.10 -24.75 -23.75
N THR A 504 8.01 -25.92 -24.37
CA THR A 504 9.15 -26.62 -25.00
C THR A 504 9.84 -25.81 -26.09
N ASP A 505 9.09 -25.05 -26.89
CA ASP A 505 9.66 -24.23 -27.96
C ASP A 505 10.39 -22.99 -27.42
N THR A 506 9.89 -22.42 -26.33
CA THR A 506 10.53 -21.28 -25.65
C THR A 506 11.85 -21.68 -25.02
N ILE A 507 11.92 -22.88 -24.40
CA ILE A 507 13.16 -23.47 -23.88
C ILE A 507 14.26 -23.50 -24.94
N LYS A 508 13.93 -23.99 -26.14
CA LYS A 508 14.88 -24.10 -27.26
C LYS A 508 15.43 -22.73 -27.66
N LYS A 509 14.57 -21.70 -27.71
CA LYS A 509 14.97 -20.31 -28.02
C LYS A 509 15.89 -19.73 -26.94
N LEU A 510 15.62 -20.05 -25.67
CA LEU A 510 16.40 -19.58 -24.52
C LEU A 510 17.81 -20.20 -24.53
N TYR A 511 17.91 -21.52 -24.70
CA TYR A 511 19.19 -22.21 -24.89
C TYR A 511 19.99 -21.70 -26.08
N LEU A 512 19.32 -21.44 -27.22
CA LEU A 512 19.98 -20.89 -28.40
C LEU A 512 20.59 -19.52 -28.09
N LYS A 513 19.81 -18.59 -27.53
CA LYS A 513 20.27 -17.23 -27.21
C LYS A 513 21.43 -17.24 -26.20
N GLN A 514 21.33 -18.05 -25.15
CA GLN A 514 22.38 -18.15 -24.14
C GLN A 514 23.65 -18.80 -24.70
N GLY A 515 23.52 -19.87 -25.50
CA GLY A 515 24.65 -20.50 -26.18
C GLY A 515 25.36 -19.53 -27.13
N GLU A 516 24.61 -18.66 -27.82
CA GLU A 516 25.19 -17.61 -28.66
C GLU A 516 25.93 -16.53 -27.87
N LYS A 517 25.41 -16.16 -26.69
CA LYS A 517 26.06 -15.20 -25.78
C LYS A 517 27.36 -15.79 -25.24
N SER A 518 27.33 -16.99 -24.66
CA SER A 518 28.51 -17.70 -24.16
C SER A 518 29.58 -17.89 -25.24
N LEU A 519 29.18 -18.15 -26.49
CA LEU A 519 30.11 -18.25 -27.62
C LEU A 519 30.82 -16.92 -27.91
N LYS A 520 30.09 -15.80 -27.88
CA LYS A 520 30.67 -14.47 -28.09
C LYS A 520 31.61 -14.06 -26.96
N GLU A 521 31.31 -14.49 -25.73
CA GLU A 521 32.13 -14.23 -24.54
C GLU A 521 33.36 -15.15 -24.45
N GLY A 522 33.48 -16.16 -25.33
CA GLY A 522 34.62 -17.07 -25.41
C GLY A 522 34.49 -18.33 -24.55
N HIS A 523 33.33 -18.57 -23.93
CA HIS A 523 33.02 -19.75 -23.13
C HIS A 523 32.54 -20.92 -24.02
N ILE A 524 33.48 -21.52 -24.74
CA ILE A 524 33.19 -22.52 -25.80
C ILE A 524 32.47 -23.77 -25.27
N PHE A 525 32.87 -24.30 -24.10
CA PHE A 525 32.27 -25.52 -23.53
C PHE A 525 30.82 -25.31 -23.08
N GLU A 526 30.54 -24.17 -22.44
CA GLU A 526 29.18 -23.80 -22.03
C GLU A 526 28.30 -23.52 -23.25
N ALA A 527 28.84 -22.83 -24.26
CA ALA A 527 28.15 -22.62 -25.53
C ALA A 527 27.76 -23.94 -26.20
N LEU A 528 28.68 -24.92 -26.26
CA LEU A 528 28.38 -26.25 -26.82
C LEU A 528 27.31 -26.97 -25.98
N ASN A 529 27.42 -26.96 -24.66
CA ASN A 529 26.46 -27.61 -23.78
C ASN A 529 25.04 -27.04 -23.96
N MET A 530 24.92 -25.71 -24.06
CA MET A 530 23.64 -25.03 -24.29
C MET A 530 23.08 -25.29 -25.69
N LEU A 531 23.92 -25.25 -26.74
CA LEU A 531 23.48 -25.47 -28.12
C LEU A 531 23.06 -26.91 -28.41
N VAL A 532 23.65 -27.90 -27.73
CA VAL A 532 23.25 -29.32 -27.86
C VAL A 532 21.84 -29.53 -27.31
N ASN A 533 21.46 -28.83 -26.24
CA ASN A 533 20.12 -28.89 -25.67
C ASN A 533 19.03 -28.26 -26.57
N CYS A 534 19.41 -27.62 -27.68
CA CYS A 534 18.46 -27.20 -28.72
C CYS A 534 18.08 -28.34 -29.70
N TYR A 535 18.75 -29.51 -29.64
CA TYR A 535 18.62 -30.58 -30.63
C TYR A 535 17.61 -31.67 -30.21
N GLU A 536 16.69 -31.99 -31.11
CA GLU A 536 15.84 -33.20 -31.04
C GLU A 536 15.83 -33.90 -32.42
N ASP A 537 15.84 -35.23 -32.41
CA ASP A 537 15.93 -36.11 -33.60
C ASP A 537 14.73 -35.98 -34.58
N VAL A 538 13.65 -35.27 -34.23
CA VAL A 538 12.35 -35.39 -34.91
C VAL A 538 11.74 -34.05 -35.40
N SER A 539 12.35 -32.89 -35.14
CA SER A 539 11.77 -31.59 -35.59
C SER A 539 12.76 -30.68 -36.30
N SER A 540 12.50 -30.41 -37.57
CA SER A 540 13.14 -29.35 -38.38
C SER A 540 12.58 -27.98 -38.02
N SER A 541 12.91 -27.45 -36.84
CA SER A 541 12.65 -26.05 -36.52
C SER A 541 13.87 -25.19 -36.89
N ASP A 542 13.65 -23.93 -37.28
CA ASP A 542 14.71 -23.01 -37.71
C ASP A 542 15.80 -22.81 -36.64
N GLY A 543 15.42 -22.89 -35.36
CA GLY A 543 16.34 -22.80 -34.22
C GLY A 543 17.32 -23.99 -34.14
N THR A 544 16.86 -25.20 -34.44
CA THR A 544 17.71 -26.41 -34.44
C THR A 544 18.76 -26.36 -35.56
N SER A 545 18.39 -25.84 -36.73
CA SER A 545 19.31 -25.65 -37.86
C SER A 545 20.39 -24.58 -37.57
N ALA A 546 19.98 -23.47 -36.93
CA ALA A 546 20.90 -22.42 -36.51
C ALA A 546 21.89 -22.90 -35.44
N ALA A 547 21.41 -23.64 -34.43
CA ALA A 547 22.25 -24.25 -33.40
C ALA A 547 23.27 -25.23 -34.01
N MET A 548 22.84 -26.12 -34.91
CA MET A 548 23.73 -27.09 -35.58
C MET A 548 24.79 -26.43 -36.45
N THR A 549 24.47 -25.33 -37.13
CA THR A 549 25.46 -24.55 -37.89
C THR A 549 26.56 -24.00 -36.98
N LYS A 550 26.20 -23.53 -35.78
CA LYS A 550 27.17 -23.03 -34.79
C LYS A 550 27.98 -24.13 -34.13
N ILE A 551 27.36 -25.27 -33.81
CA ILE A 551 28.07 -26.46 -33.32
C ILE A 551 29.10 -26.93 -34.35
N HIS A 552 28.72 -27.01 -35.64
CA HIS A 552 29.65 -27.35 -36.70
C HIS A 552 30.80 -26.35 -36.82
N TYR A 553 30.53 -25.05 -36.73
CA TYR A 553 31.57 -24.01 -36.75
C TYR A 553 32.58 -24.20 -35.60
N ILE A 554 32.10 -24.37 -34.36
CA ILE A 554 32.94 -24.59 -33.18
C ILE A 554 33.76 -25.87 -33.33
N ALA A 555 33.14 -26.96 -33.76
CA ALA A 555 33.82 -28.24 -33.99
C ALA A 555 34.93 -28.13 -35.05
N TRP A 556 34.67 -27.40 -36.14
CA TRP A 556 35.67 -27.15 -37.18
C TRP A 556 36.82 -26.27 -36.70
N GLU A 557 36.53 -25.26 -35.87
CA GLU A 557 37.55 -24.40 -35.28
C GLU A 557 38.46 -25.17 -34.30
N LEU A 558 37.87 -26.02 -33.45
CA LEU A 558 38.64 -26.88 -32.55
C LEU A 558 39.47 -27.91 -33.31
N LEU A 559 38.90 -28.57 -34.32
CA LEU A 559 39.63 -29.52 -35.17
C LEU A 559 40.79 -28.85 -35.91
N SER A 560 40.56 -27.68 -36.50
CA SER A 560 41.61 -26.93 -37.20
C SER A 560 42.74 -26.47 -36.26
N LYS A 561 42.42 -25.97 -35.05
CA LYS A 561 43.42 -25.64 -34.02
C LYS A 561 44.23 -26.86 -33.56
N THR A 562 43.56 -28.00 -33.39
CA THR A 562 44.22 -29.25 -32.97
C THR A 562 45.14 -29.80 -34.07
N VAL A 563 44.68 -29.78 -35.33
CA VAL A 563 45.49 -30.16 -36.49
C VAL A 563 46.69 -29.22 -36.66
N TYR A 564 46.50 -27.91 -36.47
CA TYR A 564 47.60 -26.94 -36.54
C TYR A 564 48.65 -27.17 -35.44
N SER A 565 48.22 -27.47 -34.20
CA SER A 565 49.11 -27.81 -33.08
C SER A 565 49.92 -29.09 -33.34
N ILE A 566 49.27 -30.13 -33.88
CA ILE A 566 49.93 -31.40 -34.22
C ILE A 566 50.95 -31.20 -35.34
N VAL A 567 50.62 -30.42 -36.38
CA VAL A 567 51.54 -30.10 -37.48
C VAL A 567 52.72 -29.25 -37.00
N HIS A 568 52.51 -28.33 -36.06
CA HIS A 568 53.60 -27.52 -35.51
C HIS A 568 54.52 -28.33 -34.58
N GLN A 569 53.97 -29.25 -33.77
CA GLN A 569 54.76 -30.15 -32.94
C GLN A 569 55.58 -31.14 -33.79
N SER A 570 55.04 -31.61 -34.91
CA SER A 570 55.76 -32.48 -35.85
C SER A 570 56.76 -31.75 -36.77
N GLN A 571 56.80 -30.42 -36.75
CA GLN A 571 57.87 -29.60 -37.36
C GLN A 571 58.98 -29.21 -36.37
N MET A 572 58.77 -29.38 -35.06
CA MET A 572 59.76 -29.12 -34.01
C MET A 572 60.42 -30.39 -33.43
N SER A 573 59.90 -31.57 -33.75
CA SER A 573 60.55 -32.88 -33.57
C SER A 573 61.27 -33.31 -34.84
#